data_AF-A0A2B7GAX6-F1
#
_entry.id   AF-A0A2B7GAX6-F1
#
_cell.length_a   1.000
_cell.length_b   1.000
_cell.length_c   1.000
_cell.angle_alpha   90.00
_cell.angle_beta   90.00
_cell.angle_gamma   90.00
#
_symmetry.space_group_name_H-M   'P 1'
#
loop_
_entity.id
_entity.type
_entity.pdbx_description
1 polymer ?
#
loop_
_entity_poly.entity_id
_entity_poly.type
_entity_poly.pdbx_seq_one_letter_code
_entity_poly.pdbx_strand_id
1 'polypeptide(L)'
;MSGISDPHSHVQSRASGDGDVVYVGYRRRGRAIVEKQSDQEQLTPERSLELANHSPSGFEWGYGGSGPAQLALALLLDYTDDEEVALAHYTEFKNEVVSQLDCDSSDECWRLSGSDIEATLLASTDEEVVAIA
;
A
#
# COMPACT_ATOMS: atom_id res chain seq x y z
N MET A 1 24.98 -36.65 -25.91
CA MET A 1 25.39 -36.10 -24.61
C MET A 1 24.31 -35.14 -24.18
N SER A 2 23.76 -35.38 -23.00
CA SER A 2 22.68 -34.63 -22.35
C SER A 2 23.13 -33.25 -21.88
N GLY A 3 22.15 -32.35 -21.68
CA GLY A 3 22.30 -31.07 -20.97
C GLY A 3 21.40 -29.98 -21.57
N ILE A 4 20.08 -30.04 -21.44
CA ILE A 4 19.28 -29.24 -20.48
C ILE A 4 19.95 -27.94 -20.02
N SER A 5 19.42 -26.77 -20.43
CA SER A 5 18.36 -26.08 -19.70
C SER A 5 17.86 -24.82 -20.43
N ASP A 6 16.53 -24.75 -20.45
CA ASP A 6 15.61 -23.68 -20.81
C ASP A 6 15.84 -22.36 -20.02
N PRO A 7 15.12 -21.27 -20.40
CA PRO A 7 15.63 -19.92 -20.52
C PRO A 7 15.72 -19.20 -19.19
N HIS A 8 16.50 -18.10 -19.20
CA HIS A 8 16.62 -17.09 -18.16
C HIS A 8 15.39 -17.05 -17.24
N SER A 9 15.53 -17.76 -16.12
CA SER A 9 14.77 -17.55 -14.92
C SER A 9 14.90 -16.08 -14.58
N HIS A 10 13.81 -15.32 -14.71
CA HIS A 10 13.66 -14.12 -13.90
C HIS A 10 13.30 -14.60 -12.50
N VAL A 11 14.32 -15.14 -11.84
CA VAL A 11 14.31 -15.48 -10.42
C VAL A 11 14.27 -14.15 -9.67
N GLN A 12 13.09 -13.89 -9.12
CA GLN A 12 12.81 -13.07 -7.96
C GLN A 12 14.07 -12.70 -7.16
N SER A 13 14.35 -11.40 -6.99
CA SER A 13 15.08 -10.81 -5.87
C SER A 13 15.36 -9.32 -6.11
N ARG A 14 14.47 -8.44 -5.63
CA ARG A 14 14.74 -7.17 -4.90
C ARG A 14 13.48 -6.29 -4.86
N ALA A 15 12.43 -6.78 -4.21
CA ALA A 15 11.46 -5.91 -3.53
C ALA A 15 11.51 -6.23 -2.02
N SER A 16 12.73 -6.37 -1.51
CA SER A 16 13.01 -6.56 -0.10
C SER A 16 14.16 -5.64 0.24
N GLY A 17 13.88 -4.56 0.97
CA GLY A 17 14.92 -3.74 1.58
C GLY A 17 14.96 -2.27 1.19
N ASP A 18 13.82 -1.61 0.98
CA ASP A 18 13.79 -0.15 1.11
C ASP A 18 12.70 0.25 2.10
N GLY A 19 12.92 -0.07 3.38
CA GLY A 19 12.23 0.59 4.50
C GLY A 19 12.49 2.10 4.56
N ASP A 20 13.27 2.64 3.62
CA ASP A 20 13.49 4.07 3.40
C ASP A 20 12.32 4.73 2.64
N VAL A 21 11.39 3.95 2.05
CA VAL A 21 10.17 4.51 1.47
C VAL A 21 9.29 5.11 2.56
N VAL A 22 8.94 6.39 2.38
CA VAL A 22 7.99 7.10 3.25
C VAL A 22 6.92 7.76 2.41
N TYR A 23 5.67 7.42 2.69
CA TYR A 23 4.49 8.10 2.18
C TYR A 23 4.07 9.20 3.14
N VAL A 24 3.71 10.35 2.60
CA VAL A 24 3.17 11.48 3.35
C VAL A 24 1.85 11.88 2.75
N GLY A 25 0.80 11.95 3.57
CA GLY A 25 -0.48 12.50 3.14
C GLY A 25 -0.82 13.78 3.87
N TYR A 26 -1.35 14.73 3.11
CA TYR A 26 -1.78 16.03 3.61
C TYR A 26 -2.98 16.54 2.80
N ARG A 27 -3.76 17.44 3.39
CA ARG A 27 -4.91 18.05 2.71
C ARG A 27 -4.54 19.42 2.17
N ARG A 28 -4.67 19.61 0.85
CA ARG A 28 -4.49 20.91 0.19
C ARG A 28 -5.83 21.39 -0.36
N ARG A 29 -6.37 22.46 0.23
CA ARG A 29 -7.70 23.00 -0.13
C ARG A 29 -8.82 21.94 -0.07
N GLY A 30 -8.78 21.09 0.96
CA GLY A 30 -9.75 20.02 1.16
C GLY A 30 -9.55 18.77 0.28
N ARG A 31 -8.55 18.76 -0.60
CA ARG A 31 -8.19 17.58 -1.39
C ARG A 31 -7.08 16.80 -0.71
N ALA A 32 -7.28 15.49 -0.57
CA ALA A 32 -6.26 14.52 -0.19
C ALA A 32 -5.14 14.45 -1.24
N ILE A 33 -3.90 14.71 -0.82
CA ILE A 33 -2.68 14.53 -1.61
C ILE A 33 -1.79 13.56 -0.85
N VAL A 34 -1.19 12.60 -1.56
CA VAL A 34 -0.24 11.63 -1.01
C VAL A 34 1.01 11.65 -1.88
N GLU A 35 2.16 11.80 -1.24
CA GLU A 35 3.48 11.87 -1.89
C GLU A 35 4.39 10.78 -1.34
N LYS A 36 5.12 10.13 -2.23
CA LYS A 36 6.21 9.21 -1.90
C LYS A 36 7.51 10.01 -1.85
N GLN A 37 8.08 10.16 -0.66
CA GLN A 37 9.23 11.06 -0.47
C GLN A 37 10.50 10.59 -1.17
N SER A 38 10.73 9.28 -1.28
CA SER A 38 11.95 8.72 -1.87
C SER A 38 12.12 9.14 -3.33
N ASP A 39 11.01 9.23 -4.07
CA ASP A 39 10.98 9.57 -5.48
C ASP A 39 10.49 11.01 -5.74
N GLN A 40 10.09 11.74 -4.68
CA GLN A 40 9.39 13.02 -4.75
C GLN A 40 8.19 12.99 -5.72
N GLU A 41 7.50 11.86 -5.76
CA GLU A 41 6.40 11.58 -6.69
C GLU A 41 5.05 11.58 -5.98
N GLN A 42 4.03 12.13 -6.63
CA GLN A 42 2.67 12.07 -6.13
C GLN A 42 2.05 10.71 -6.46
N LEU A 43 1.55 10.00 -5.45
CA LEU A 43 0.74 8.80 -5.66
C LEU A 43 -0.59 9.20 -6.31
N THR A 44 -0.97 8.51 -7.40
CA THR A 44 -2.23 8.76 -8.11
C THR A 44 -3.16 7.54 -8.04
N PRO A 45 -4.49 7.73 -8.14
CA PRO A 45 -5.43 6.63 -8.02
C PRO A 45 -5.48 5.73 -9.27
N GLU A 46 -4.87 6.12 -10.40
CA GLU A 46 -5.06 5.50 -11.71
C GLU A 46 -4.79 3.99 -11.70
N ARG A 47 -3.60 3.55 -11.29
CA ARG A 47 -3.26 2.11 -11.23
C ARG A 47 -4.22 1.33 -10.32
N SER A 48 -4.51 1.89 -9.14
CA SER A 48 -5.41 1.23 -8.19
C SER A 48 -6.87 1.17 -8.67
N LEU A 49 -7.32 2.14 -9.45
CA LEU A 49 -8.67 2.18 -10.02
C LEU A 49 -8.85 1.12 -11.11
N GLU A 50 -7.78 0.78 -11.83
CA GLU A 50 -7.77 -0.32 -12.82
C GLU A 50 -7.98 -1.68 -12.14
N LEU A 51 -7.47 -1.86 -10.92
CA LEU A 51 -7.65 -3.10 -10.14
C LEU A 51 -9.02 -3.14 -9.45
N ALA A 52 -9.38 -2.09 -8.73
CA ALA A 52 -10.68 -1.98 -8.06
C ALA A 52 -11.14 -0.53 -7.97
N ASN A 53 -12.32 -0.27 -8.51
CA ASN A 53 -12.94 1.06 -8.49
C ASN A 53 -13.74 1.29 -7.20
N HIS A 54 -13.06 1.74 -6.15
CA HIS A 54 -13.69 2.14 -4.89
C HIS A 54 -14.09 3.62 -4.89
N SER A 55 -13.20 4.51 -5.34
CA SER A 55 -13.39 5.95 -5.27
C SER A 55 -12.74 6.66 -6.46
N PRO A 56 -13.49 6.91 -7.56
CA PRO A 56 -12.97 7.69 -8.68
C PRO A 56 -12.79 9.18 -8.31
N SER A 57 -13.37 9.63 -7.19
CA SER A 57 -13.16 10.96 -6.63
C SER A 57 -11.79 11.15 -5.98
N GLY A 58 -11.02 10.07 -5.79
CA GLY A 58 -9.67 10.10 -5.24
C GLY A 58 -9.56 9.49 -3.84
N PHE A 59 -8.41 9.73 -3.23
CA PHE A 59 -8.03 9.20 -1.93
C PHE A 59 -8.70 9.93 -0.78
N GLU A 60 -8.87 9.24 0.34
CA GLU A 60 -9.26 9.80 1.64
C GLU A 60 -8.65 8.91 2.74
N TRP A 61 -8.72 9.35 4.00
CA TRP A 61 -8.23 8.61 5.17
C TRP A 61 -8.92 9.06 6.46
N GLY A 62 -8.68 8.35 7.55
CA GLY A 62 -9.22 8.68 8.88
C GLY A 62 -10.64 8.17 9.14
N TYR A 63 -11.16 7.28 8.29
CA TYR A 63 -12.45 6.61 8.47
C TYR A 63 -12.52 5.30 7.67
N GLY A 64 -13.53 4.47 7.94
CA GLY A 64 -13.80 3.24 7.18
C GLY A 64 -14.74 3.50 6.00
N GLY A 65 -14.21 3.71 4.80
CA GLY A 65 -15.05 3.93 3.60
C GLY A 65 -14.31 3.74 2.28
N SER A 66 -14.93 4.17 1.17
CA SER A 66 -14.42 3.91 -0.18
C SER A 66 -13.17 4.70 -0.56
N GLY A 67 -13.04 5.97 -0.16
CA GLY A 67 -11.82 6.74 -0.40
C GLY A 67 -10.59 6.18 0.34
N PRO A 68 -10.72 5.79 1.63
CA PRO A 68 -9.71 5.04 2.36
C PRO A 68 -9.38 3.68 1.72
N ALA A 69 -10.39 2.96 1.20
CA ALA A 69 -10.16 1.71 0.49
C ALA A 69 -9.32 1.92 -0.79
N GLN A 70 -9.62 2.98 -1.56
CA GLN A 70 -8.84 3.33 -2.74
C GLN A 70 -7.39 3.70 -2.39
N LEU A 71 -7.20 4.45 -1.31
CA LEU A 71 -5.87 4.80 -0.84
C LEU A 71 -5.09 3.59 -0.35
N ALA A 72 -5.71 2.70 0.42
CA ALA A 72 -5.09 1.46 0.88
C ALA A 72 -4.60 0.60 -0.27
N LEU A 73 -5.43 0.41 -1.30
CA LEU A 73 -5.06 -0.35 -2.49
C LEU A 73 -3.91 0.32 -3.25
N ALA A 74 -3.93 1.65 -3.39
CA ALA A 74 -2.86 2.38 -4.06
C ALA A 74 -1.52 2.30 -3.31
N LEU A 75 -1.53 2.42 -1.98
CA LEU A 75 -0.33 2.31 -1.15
C LEU A 75 0.29 0.93 -1.22
N LEU A 76 -0.52 -0.13 -1.09
CA LEU A 76 -0.01 -1.50 -1.20
C LEU A 76 0.51 -1.79 -2.61
N LEU A 77 -0.24 -1.40 -3.65
CA LEU A 77 0.18 -1.62 -5.03
C LEU A 77 1.48 -0.90 -5.38
N ASP A 78 1.64 0.35 -4.94
CA ASP A 78 2.87 1.11 -5.17
C ASP A 78 4.06 0.53 -4.39
N TYR A 79 3.82 0.05 -3.17
CA TYR A 79 4.87 -0.49 -2.32
C TYR A 79 5.33 -1.89 -2.73
N THR A 80 4.39 -2.80 -3.03
CA THR A 80 4.70 -4.20 -3.36
C THR A 80 4.97 -4.43 -4.84
N ASP A 81 4.46 -3.54 -5.71
CA ASP A 81 4.32 -3.75 -7.16
C ASP A 81 3.70 -5.11 -7.52
N ASP A 82 2.84 -5.62 -6.63
CA ASP A 82 2.17 -6.91 -6.74
C ASP A 82 0.65 -6.74 -6.55
N GLU A 83 -0.08 -6.92 -7.65
CA GLU A 83 -1.53 -6.75 -7.71
C GLU A 83 -2.27 -7.77 -6.85
N GLU A 84 -1.77 -9.01 -6.76
CA GLU A 84 -2.40 -10.09 -6.00
C GLU A 84 -2.28 -9.81 -4.50
N VAL A 85 -1.08 -9.41 -4.05
CA VAL A 85 -0.85 -9.00 -2.66
C VAL A 85 -1.69 -7.78 -2.30
N ALA A 86 -1.71 -6.76 -3.17
CA ALA A 86 -2.48 -5.55 -2.91
C ALA A 86 -3.99 -5.85 -2.80
N LEU A 87 -4.55 -6.66 -3.70
CA LEU A 87 -5.96 -7.05 -3.67
C LEU A 87 -6.32 -7.94 -2.48
N ALA A 88 -5.41 -8.80 -2.03
CA ALA A 88 -5.63 -9.66 -0.87
C ALA A 88 -5.67 -8.86 0.44
N HIS A 89 -4.78 -7.86 0.60
CA HIS A 89 -4.54 -7.24 1.90
C HIS A 89 -5.12 -5.83 2.08
N TYR A 90 -5.55 -5.13 1.01
CA TYR A 90 -5.97 -3.71 1.14
C TYR A 90 -7.14 -3.49 2.11
N THR A 91 -8.04 -4.46 2.27
CA THR A 91 -9.21 -4.29 3.14
C THR A 91 -8.81 -4.22 4.61
N GLU A 92 -7.91 -5.10 5.04
CA GLU A 92 -7.40 -5.11 6.40
C GLU A 92 -6.46 -3.93 6.63
N PHE A 93 -5.52 -3.71 5.70
CA PHE A 93 -4.62 -2.56 5.73
C PHE A 93 -5.37 -1.22 5.84
N LYS A 94 -6.51 -1.09 5.14
CA LYS A 94 -7.39 0.06 5.27
C LYS A 94 -7.94 0.21 6.69
N ASN A 95 -8.41 -0.86 7.31
CA ASN A 95 -9.04 -0.80 8.64
C ASN A 95 -8.01 -0.47 9.72
N GLU A 96 -6.85 -1.13 9.68
CA GLU A 96 -5.82 -1.03 10.72
C GLU A 96 -4.98 0.24 10.59
N VAL A 97 -4.65 0.64 9.35
CA VAL A 97 -3.73 1.75 9.07
C VAL A 97 -4.49 2.95 8.53
N VAL A 98 -5.07 2.85 7.33
CA VAL A 98 -5.58 4.03 6.59
C VAL A 98 -6.76 4.72 7.29
N SER A 99 -7.59 3.96 8.00
CA SER A 99 -8.73 4.48 8.76
C SER A 99 -8.30 5.23 10.03
N GLN A 100 -7.06 5.01 10.49
CA GLN A 100 -6.50 5.63 11.69
C GLN A 100 -5.53 6.79 11.38
N LEU A 101 -5.15 6.96 10.11
CA LEU A 101 -4.31 8.08 9.69
C LEU A 101 -5.01 9.39 10.00
N ASP A 102 -4.30 10.29 10.66
CA ASP A 102 -4.80 11.61 10.98
C ASP A 102 -3.68 12.66 10.93
N CYS A 103 -4.06 13.89 10.61
CA CYS A 103 -3.16 15.03 10.42
C CYS A 103 -3.07 15.94 11.66
N ASP A 104 -3.63 15.56 12.82
CA ASP A 104 -3.65 16.39 14.05
C ASP A 104 -2.26 16.62 14.66
N SER A 105 -1.27 15.82 14.25
CA SER A 105 0.12 16.05 14.65
C SER A 105 0.61 17.36 14.02
N SER A 106 1.50 18.06 14.73
CA SER A 106 1.91 19.47 14.54
C SER A 106 2.32 19.93 13.12
N ASP A 107 2.42 19.01 12.17
CA ASP A 107 2.83 19.21 10.78
C ASP A 107 1.68 19.12 9.76
N GLU A 108 0.41 18.99 10.19
CA GLU A 108 -0.79 18.88 9.32
C GLU A 108 -0.72 17.73 8.29
N CYS A 109 0.13 16.73 8.54
CA CYS A 109 0.37 15.59 7.66
C CYS A 109 0.57 14.30 8.46
N TRP A 110 0.17 13.18 7.87
CA TRP A 110 0.52 11.85 8.37
C TRP A 110 1.72 11.32 7.60
N ARG A 111 2.47 10.40 8.23
CA ARG A 111 3.62 9.72 7.62
C ARG A 111 3.45 8.22 7.82
N LEU A 112 3.74 7.45 6.79
CA LEU A 112 3.69 5.99 6.80
C LEU A 112 4.94 5.45 6.12
N SER A 113 5.72 4.64 6.82
CA SER A 113 6.94 4.04 6.26
C SER A 113 6.66 2.70 5.59
N GLY A 114 7.55 2.30 4.67
CA GLY A 114 7.54 0.95 4.09
C GLY A 114 7.61 -0.13 5.17
N SER A 115 8.38 0.09 6.24
CA SER A 115 8.44 -0.85 7.37
C SER A 115 7.13 -0.98 8.14
N ASP A 116 6.32 0.09 8.25
CA ASP A 116 4.98 -0.01 8.85
C ASP A 116 4.03 -0.83 7.94
N ILE A 117 4.17 -0.68 6.63
CA ILE A 117 3.42 -1.46 5.63
C ILE A 117 3.80 -2.94 5.73
N GLU A 118 5.10 -3.26 5.74
CA GLU A 118 5.61 -4.63 5.91
C GLU A 118 5.13 -5.25 7.22
N ALA A 119 5.23 -4.51 8.33
CA ALA A 119 4.78 -4.98 9.63
C ALA A 119 3.28 -5.34 9.62
N THR A 120 2.47 -4.53 8.93
CA THR A 120 1.03 -4.80 8.79
C THR A 120 0.79 -6.06 7.94
N LEU A 121 1.43 -6.20 6.78
CA LEU A 121 1.29 -7.38 5.92
C LEU A 121 1.73 -8.68 6.61
N LEU A 122 2.78 -8.62 7.45
CA LEU A 122 3.23 -9.77 8.24
C LEU A 122 2.22 -10.12 9.34
N ALA A 123 1.61 -9.14 9.99
CA ALA A 123 0.54 -9.37 10.97
C ALA A 123 -0.69 -10.01 10.31
N SER A 124 -1.07 -9.56 9.11
CA SER A 124 -2.17 -10.12 8.31
C SER A 124 -1.99 -11.59 7.95
N THR A 125 -0.74 -12.03 7.79
CA THR A 125 -0.43 -13.40 7.36
C THR A 125 -0.46 -14.41 8.52
N ASP A 126 -0.22 -13.95 9.76
CA ASP A 126 -0.21 -14.81 10.96
C ASP A 126 -1.62 -15.13 11.48
N GLU A 127 -2.64 -14.32 11.13
CA GLU A 127 -4.04 -14.60 11.50
C GLU A 127 -4.70 -15.70 10.64
N GLU A 128 -4.14 -16.04 9.47
CA GLU A 128 -4.69 -17.11 8.60
C GLU A 128 -4.39 -18.53 9.14
N VAL A 129 -3.42 -18.71 10.03
CA VAL A 129 -3.01 -20.05 10.51
C VAL A 129 -3.80 -20.58 11.72
N VAL A 130 -4.75 -19.81 12.29
CA VAL A 130 -5.51 -20.20 13.51
C VAL A 130 -6.96 -20.61 13.21
N ALA A 131 -7.26 -21.08 11.98
CA ALA A 131 -8.61 -21.53 11.61
C ALA A 131 -8.68 -23.02 11.16
N ILE A 132 -7.75 -23.87 11.60
CA ILE A 132 -7.78 -25.33 11.30
C ILE A 132 -7.55 -26.26 12.50
N ALA A 133 -7.86 -25.85 13.74
CA ALA A 133 -7.78 -26.72 14.92
C ALA A 133 -9.15 -27.19 15.40
#